data_AF-A0A2E8QSB8-F1
#
_entry.id   AF-A0A2E8QSB8-F1
#
_cell.length_a   1.000
_cell.length_b   1.000
_cell.length_c   1.000
_cell.angle_alpha   90.00
_cell.angle_beta   90.00
_cell.angle_gamma   90.00
#
_symmetry.space_group_name_H-M   'P 1'
#
loop_
_entity.id
_entity.type
_entity.pdbx_description
1 polymer ?
#
loop_
_entity_poly.entity_id
_entity_poly.type
_entity_poly.pdbx_seq_one_letter_code
_entity_poly.pdbx_strand_id
1 'polypeptide(L)' 'MGELWILIPAPFMGYFVIDHFRKLFSDDPNFVREVFKSQPVTMVAAATALGAAIVWGLSEVGQRFVGILF' A
#
# COMPACT_ATOMS: atom_id res chain seq x y z
N MET A 1 -2.15 19.59 -8.58
CA MET A 1 -0.73 19.17 -8.47
C MET A 1 -0.31 18.73 -7.05
N GLY A 2 -1.17 18.79 -6.01
CA GLY A 2 -0.82 18.34 -4.66
C GLY A 2 -0.98 16.83 -4.39
N GLU A 3 -1.78 16.12 -5.20
CA GLU A 3 -2.19 14.74 -4.92
C GLU A 3 -1.21 13.66 -5.44
N LEU A 4 -0.32 14.01 -6.37
CA LEU A 4 0.68 13.08 -6.93
C LEU A 4 1.73 12.63 -5.91
N TRP A 5 1.89 13.36 -4.80
CA TRP A 5 2.78 12.97 -3.69
C TRP A 5 2.38 11.64 -3.05
N ILE A 6 1.12 11.22 -3.18
CA ILE A 6 0.61 9.94 -2.70
C ILE A 6 1.28 8.76 -3.41
N LEU A 7 1.73 8.94 -4.65
CA LEU A 7 2.32 7.86 -5.45
C LEU A 7 3.72 7.46 -5.00
N ILE A 8 4.42 8.30 -4.23
CA ILE A 8 5.78 8.01 -3.75
C ILE A 8 5.76 7.01 -2.59
N PRO A 9 4.97 7.20 -1.51
CA PRO A 9 4.87 6.22 -0.43
C PRO A 9 3.97 5.03 -0.77
N ALA A 10 3.08 5.14 -1.76
CA ALA A 10 2.11 4.08 -2.09
C ALA A 10 2.75 2.71 -2.37
N PRO A 11 3.79 2.55 -3.22
CA PRO A 11 4.38 1.23 -3.46
C PRO A 11 4.97 0.60 -2.19
N PHE A 12 5.57 1.40 -1.32
CA PHE A 12 6.15 0.92 -0.05
C PHE A 12 5.06 0.49 0.92
N MET A 13 4.03 1.32 1.12
CA MET A 13 2.89 0.98 1.97
C MET A 13 2.16 -0.26 1.46
N GLY A 14 1.99 -0.39 0.15
CA GLY A 14 1.44 -1.58 -0.48
C GLY A 14 2.23 -2.85 -0.19
N TYR A 15 3.56 -2.78 -0.29
CA TYR A 15 4.42 -3.92 0.03
C TYR A 15 4.23 -4.39 1.49
N PHE A 16 4.15 -3.46 2.45
CA PHE A 16 3.90 -3.79 3.85
C PHE A 16 2.54 -4.45 4.06
N VAL A 17 1.51 -3.99 3.35
CA VAL A 17 0.17 -4.58 3.41
C VAL A 17 0.19 -5.98 2.84
N ILE A 18 0.80 -6.17 1.67
CA ILE A 18 0.93 -7.48 1.05
C ILE A 18 1.71 -8.44 1.94
N ASP A 19 2.80 -8.00 2.57
CA ASP A 19 3.58 -8.83 3.49
C ASP A 19 2.81 -9.17 4.78
N HIS A 20 2.00 -8.23 5.28
CA HIS A 20 1.15 -8.45 6.44
C HIS A 20 0.01 -9.43 6.13
N PHE A 21 -0.69 -9.23 5.01
CA PHE A 21 -1.78 -10.09 4.57
C PHE A 21 -1.29 -11.44 4.05
N ARG A 22 -0.05 -11.56 3.58
CA ARG A 22 0.55 -12.85 3.23
C ARG A 22 0.34 -13.86 4.34
N LYS A 23 0.56 -13.49 5.60
CA LYS A 23 0.41 -14.38 6.77
C LYS A 23 -0.99 -14.97 6.94
N LEU A 24 -2.01 -14.37 6.31
CA LEU A 24 -3.38 -14.91 6.31
C LEU A 24 -3.60 -15.99 5.24
N PHE A 25 -2.77 -16.02 4.20
CA PHE A 25 -2.91 -16.92 3.05
C PHE A 25 -1.76 -17.94 2.95
N SER A 26 -0.60 -17.66 3.55
CA SER A 26 0.59 -18.51 3.49
C SER A 26 1.56 -18.19 4.63
N ASP A 27 2.07 -19.24 5.29
CA ASP A 27 3.13 -19.14 6.29
C ASP A 27 4.54 -19.06 5.67
N ASP A 28 4.68 -19.18 4.35
CA ASP A 28 5.98 -19.20 3.69
C ASP A 28 6.62 -17.80 3.67
N PRO A 29 7.79 -17.61 4.34
CA PRO A 29 8.52 -16.36 4.38
C PRO A 29 9.03 -15.89 2.99
N ASN A 30 9.01 -16.74 1.95
CA ASN A 30 9.44 -16.41 0.60
C ASN A 30 8.31 -16.24 -0.42
N PHE A 31 7.05 -16.50 -0.06
CA PHE A 31 5.92 -16.47 -1.00
C PHE A 31 5.83 -15.18 -1.82
N VAL A 32 5.87 -14.02 -1.17
CA VAL A 32 5.80 -12.71 -1.86
C VAL A 32 6.99 -12.51 -2.81
N ARG A 33 8.17 -13.03 -2.44
CA ARG A 33 9.35 -12.97 -3.29
C ARG A 33 9.22 -13.88 -4.51
N GLU A 34 8.61 -15.05 -4.37
CA GLU A 34 8.35 -15.96 -5.50
C GLU A 34 7.28 -15.40 -6.43
N VAL A 35 6.19 -14.85 -5.88
CA VAL A 35 5.14 -14.16 -6.65
C VAL A 35 5.71 -12.93 -7.36
N PHE A 36 6.61 -12.19 -6.73
CA PHE A 36 7.30 -11.09 -7.39
C PHE A 36 8.20 -11.56 -8.55
N LYS A 37 8.88 -12.71 -8.41
CA LYS A 37 9.68 -13.28 -9.50
C LYS A 37 8.83 -13.75 -10.67
N SER A 38 7.65 -14.31 -10.41
CA SER A 38 6.75 -14.80 -11.46
C SER A 38 5.91 -13.69 -12.09
N GLN A 39 5.51 -12.68 -11.32
CA GLN A 39 4.60 -11.61 -11.74
C GLN A 39 5.03 -10.24 -11.18
N PRO A 40 6.18 -9.69 -11.60
CA PRO A 40 6.74 -8.46 -11.03
C PRO A 40 5.84 -7.24 -11.28
N VAL A 41 5.30 -7.10 -12.49
CA VAL A 41 4.44 -5.96 -12.86
C VAL A 41 3.13 -5.98 -12.07
N THR A 42 2.48 -7.15 -11.99
CA THR A 42 1.24 -7.33 -11.24
C THR A 42 1.43 -7.03 -9.77
N MET A 43 2.57 -7.45 -9.18
CA MET A 43 2.85 -7.15 -7.78
C MET A 43 3.08 -5.67 -7.52
N VAL A 44 3.83 -4.98 -8.39
CA VAL A 44 4.04 -3.54 -8.25
C VAL A 44 2.71 -2.80 -8.38
N ALA A 45 1.87 -3.17 -9.36
CA ALA A 45 0.54 -2.57 -9.52
C ALA A 45 -0.35 -2.82 -8.29
N ALA A 46 -0.37 -4.03 -7.76
CA ALA A 46 -1.13 -4.38 -6.55
C ALA A 46 -0.64 -3.60 -5.33
N ALA A 47 0.68 -3.48 -5.15
CA ALA A 47 1.27 -2.69 -4.08
C ALA A 47 0.91 -1.20 -4.23
N THR A 48 1.06 -0.63 -5.42
CA THR A 48 0.70 0.77 -5.67
C THR A 48 -0.78 1.03 -5.44
N ALA A 49 -1.69 0.14 -5.88
CA ALA A 49 -3.12 0.29 -5.68
C ALA A 49 -3.50 0.22 -4.19
N LEU A 50 -2.99 -0.77 -3.46
CA LEU A 50 -3.24 -0.93 -2.03
C LEU A 50 -2.68 0.24 -1.22
N GLY A 51 -1.45 0.65 -1.52
CA GLY A 51 -0.83 1.78 -0.85
C GLY A 51 -1.51 3.11 -1.16
N ALA A 52 -1.99 3.32 -2.39
CA ALA A 52 -2.74 4.52 -2.75
C ALA A 52 -4.06 4.59 -1.96
N ALA A 53 -4.77 3.46 -1.81
CA ALA A 53 -6.00 3.39 -1.02
C ALA A 53 -5.75 3.76 0.46
N ILE A 54 -4.64 3.28 1.04
CA ILE A 54 -4.28 3.57 2.43
C ILE A 54 -3.88 5.03 2.61
N VAL A 55 -3.03 5.55 1.74
CA VAL A 55 -2.56 6.94 1.82
C VAL A 55 -3.74 7.90 1.62
N TRP A 56 -4.65 7.58 0.70
CA TRP A 56 -5.90 8.34 0.53
C TRP A 56 -6.77 8.30 1.79
N GLY A 57 -7.02 7.12 2.37
CA GLY A 57 -7.78 7.00 3.61
C GLY A 57 -7.13 7.75 4.80
N LEU A 58 -5.81 7.69 4.92
CA LEU A 58 -5.07 8.47 5.93
C LEU A 58 -5.18 9.98 5.68
N SER A 59 -5.19 10.40 4.42
CA SER A 59 -5.37 11.81 4.04
C SER A 59 -6.76 12.30 4.40
N GLU A 60 -7.82 11.52 4.12
CA GLU A 60 -9.20 11.88 4.50
C GLU A 60 -9.37 11.96 6.03
N VAL A 61 -8.82 11.00 6.77
CA VAL A 61 -8.86 11.01 8.24
C VAL A 61 -8.07 12.19 8.80
N GLY A 62 -6.89 12.47 8.25
CA GLY A 62 -6.07 13.61 8.64
C GLY A 62 -6.76 14.95 8.38
N GLN A 63 -7.39 15.11 7.21
CA GLN A 63 -8.16 16.32 6.88
C GLN A 63 -9.38 16.49 7.79
N ARG A 64 -10.09 15.41 8.12
CA ARG A 64 -11.18 15.44 9.11
C ARG A 64 -10.70 15.85 10.49
N PHE A 65 -9.55 15.35 10.95
CA PHE A 65 -8.99 15.73 12.24
C PHE A 65 -8.55 17.21 12.27
N VAL A 66 -7.91 17.70 11.21
CA VAL A 66 -7.51 19.11 11.10
C VAL A 66 -8.72 20.04 11.05
N GLY A 67 -9.78 19.67 10.33
CA GLY A 67 -11.04 20.45 10.29
C GLY A 67 -11.89 20.39 11.56
N ILE A 68 -11.56 19.54 12.54
CA ILE A 68 -12.15 19.55 13.89
C ILE A 68 -11.32 20.41 14.85
N LEU A 69 -10.02 20.56 14.57
CA LEU A 69 -9.05 21.30 15.41
C LEU A 69 -8.92 22.79 15.07
N PHE A 70 -9.46 23.24 13.93
CA PHE A 70 -9.51 24.62 13.45
C PHE A 70 -10.93 24.99 13.03
#